data_AF-A0A355KUL0-F1
#
_entry.id   AF-A0A355KUL0-F1
#
_cell.length_a   1.000
_cell.length_b   1.000
_cell.length_c   1.000
_cell.angle_alpha   90.00
_cell.angle_beta   90.00
_cell.angle_gamma   90.00
#
_symmetry.space_group_name_H-M   'P 1'
#
loop_
_entity.id
_entity.type
_entity.pdbx_description
1 polymer ?
#
loop_
_entity_poly.entity_id
_entity_poly.type
_entity_poly.pdbx_seq_one_letter_code
_entity_poly.pdbx_strand_id
1 'polypeptide(L)' 'TKASLATESFLSAASFQETTRVLTDAAIKGKTDPLLGLKENVIIGKLLPSGTGMKCYSEVELRPTEDHSTTVLGELLKGV' A
#
# COMPACT_ATOMS: atom_id res chain seq x y z
N THR A 1 -6.59 -13.25 15.22
CA THR A 1 -7.35 -12.37 16.16
C THR A 1 -8.72 -12.10 15.59
N LYS A 2 -9.78 -12.18 16.41
CA LYS A 2 -11.19 -12.02 15.99
C LYS A 2 -11.51 -10.67 15.32
N ALA A 3 -10.74 -9.63 15.63
CA ALA A 3 -10.92 -8.30 15.05
C ALA A 3 -10.75 -8.25 13.52
N SER A 4 -9.91 -9.12 12.93
CA SER A 4 -9.70 -9.15 11.48
C SER A 4 -10.92 -9.67 10.70
N LEU A 5 -11.75 -10.51 11.32
CA LEU A 5 -12.96 -11.11 10.73
C LEU A 5 -14.18 -10.18 10.81
N ALA A 6 -14.15 -9.17 11.67
CA ALA A 6 -15.23 -8.18 11.83
C ALA A 6 -15.00 -6.93 10.96
N THR A 7 -14.12 -7.00 9.96
CA THR A 7 -13.91 -5.90 9.03
C THR A 7 -15.13 -5.78 8.10
N GLU A 8 -15.58 -4.55 7.86
CA GLU A 8 -16.74 -4.28 7.00
C GLU A 8 -16.50 -4.74 5.54
N SER A 9 -15.23 -4.78 5.13
CA SER A 9 -14.78 -5.35 3.87
C SER A 9 -14.73 -6.88 3.93
N PHE A 10 -15.52 -7.52 3.09
CA PHE A 10 -15.45 -8.97 2.93
C PHE A 10 -14.16 -9.39 2.22
N LEU A 11 -13.59 -8.55 1.36
CA LEU A 11 -12.38 -8.86 0.62
C LEU A 11 -11.16 -8.91 1.56
N SER A 12 -11.06 -7.95 2.49
CA SER A 12 -10.08 -7.94 3.56
C SER A 12 -10.28 -9.09 4.55
N ALA A 13 -11.53 -9.41 4.90
CA ALA A 13 -11.83 -10.51 5.81
C ALA A 13 -11.44 -11.87 5.20
N ALA A 14 -11.76 -12.09 3.92
CA ALA A 14 -11.48 -13.33 3.20
C ALA A 14 -9.97 -13.61 3.00
N SER A 15 -9.12 -12.58 3.09
CA SER A 15 -7.68 -12.66 2.87
C SER A 15 -6.89 -13.24 4.04
N PHE A 16 -7.49 -13.33 5.24
CA PHE A 16 -6.80 -13.77 6.44
C PHE A 16 -6.97 -15.28 6.65
N GLN A 17 -8.22 -15.74 6.83
CA GLN A 17 -8.62 -17.15 7.02
C GLN A 17 -10.12 -17.32 6.66
N GLU A 18 -10.60 -18.55 6.58
CA GLU A 18 -12.03 -18.88 6.33
C GLU A 18 -12.59 -18.32 4.99
N THR A 19 -11.74 -18.18 3.96
CA THR A 19 -12.04 -17.56 2.66
C THR A 19 -13.36 -18.05 2.05
N THR A 20 -13.59 -19.37 1.98
CA THR A 20 -14.80 -19.95 1.39
C THR A 20 -16.07 -19.50 2.11
N ARG A 21 -16.04 -19.49 3.45
CA ARG A 21 -17.18 -19.08 4.27
C ARG A 21 -17.49 -17.60 4.07
N VAL A 22 -16.45 -16.75 4.12
CA VAL A 22 -16.60 -15.30 3.97
C VAL A 22 -17.12 -14.91 2.59
N LEU A 23 -16.57 -15.52 1.53
CA LEU A 23 -17.03 -15.26 0.15
C LEU A 23 -18.43 -15.78 -0.11
N THR A 24 -18.80 -16.93 0.46
CA THR A 24 -20.15 -17.49 0.33
C THR A 24 -21.18 -16.60 1.00
N ASP A 25 -20.92 -16.16 2.24
CA ASP A 25 -21.81 -15.25 2.96
C ASP A 25 -21.95 -13.89 2.24
N ALA A 26 -20.86 -13.37 1.66
CA ALA A 26 -20.88 -12.14 0.89
C ALA A 26 -21.68 -12.29 -0.41
N ALA A 27 -21.53 -13.40 -1.13
CA ALA A 27 -22.25 -13.70 -2.37
C ALA A 27 -23.76 -13.88 -2.13
N ILE A 28 -24.15 -14.62 -1.07
CA ILE A 28 -25.55 -14.81 -0.69
C ILE A 28 -26.21 -13.48 -0.33
N LYS A 29 -25.49 -12.60 0.38
CA LYS A 29 -26.00 -11.28 0.79
C LYS A 29 -25.89 -10.21 -0.30
N GLY A 30 -25.27 -10.52 -1.45
CA GLY A 30 -25.00 -9.53 -2.51
C GLY A 30 -24.15 -8.34 -2.02
N LYS A 31 -23.24 -8.55 -1.06
CA LYS A 31 -22.43 -7.46 -0.49
C LYS A 31 -21.48 -6.90 -1.54
N THR A 32 -21.36 -5.56 -1.58
CA THR A 32 -20.37 -4.84 -2.40
C THR A 32 -19.31 -4.23 -1.50
N ASP A 33 -18.05 -4.33 -1.90
CA ASP A 33 -16.92 -3.81 -1.13
C ASP A 33 -16.53 -2.41 -1.63
N PRO A 34 -16.53 -1.37 -0.78
CA PRO A 34 -16.15 -0.02 -1.18
C PRO A 34 -14.63 0.19 -1.28
N LEU A 35 -13.80 -0.80 -0.92
CA LEU A 35 -12.33 -0.74 -1.05
C LEU A 35 -11.69 0.45 -0.32
N LEU A 36 -12.18 0.79 0.88
CA LEU A 36 -11.69 1.95 1.66
C LEU A 36 -10.46 1.59 2.51
N GLY A 37 -10.28 0.30 2.81
CA GLY A 37 -9.23 -0.20 3.66
C GLY A 37 -7.90 -0.38 2.94
N LEU A 38 -6.83 -0.46 3.74
CA LEU A 38 -5.49 -0.71 3.22
C LEU A 38 -5.40 -2.08 2.53
N LYS A 39 -5.91 -3.13 3.19
CA LYS A 39 -5.79 -4.52 2.72
C LYS A 39 -6.52 -4.76 1.40
N GLU A 40 -7.75 -4.25 1.26
CA GLU A 40 -8.48 -4.32 -0.01
C GLU A 40 -7.68 -3.72 -1.16
N ASN A 41 -7.11 -2.53 -0.95
CA ASN A 41 -6.34 -1.84 -1.98
C ASN A 41 -5.04 -2.56 -2.32
N VAL A 42 -4.37 -3.19 -1.34
CA VAL A 42 -3.22 -4.09 -1.60
C VAL A 42 -3.64 -5.27 -2.46
N ILE A 43 -4.74 -5.94 -2.12
CA ILE A 43 -5.20 -7.16 -2.82
C ILE A 43 -5.60 -6.85 -4.27
N ILE A 44 -6.23 -5.70 -4.51
CA ILE A 44 -6.67 -5.25 -5.85
C ILE A 44 -5.52 -4.63 -6.65
N GLY A 45 -4.44 -4.17 -6.00
CA GLY A 45 -3.32 -3.48 -6.66
C GLY A 45 -3.61 -2.00 -6.96
N LYS A 46 -4.46 -1.35 -6.16
CA LYS A 46 -4.70 0.10 -6.22
C LYS A 46 -3.71 0.84 -5.32
N LEU A 47 -3.54 2.14 -5.57
CA LEU A 47 -2.79 3.02 -4.68
C LEU A 47 -3.32 2.90 -3.25
N LEU A 48 -2.40 2.72 -2.31
CA LEU A 48 -2.76 2.58 -0.90
C LEU A 48 -3.28 3.92 -0.37
N PRO A 49 -4.34 3.93 0.45
CA PRO A 49 -4.87 5.16 1.05
C PRO A 49 -3.96 5.72 2.17
N SER A 50 -2.66 5.45 2.11
CA SER A 50 -1.67 5.86 3.09
C SER A 50 -0.33 6.19 2.41
N GLY A 51 0.47 7.04 3.07
CA GLY A 51 1.75 7.53 2.54
C GLY A 51 1.61 8.28 1.23
N THR A 52 2.44 7.92 0.25
CA THR A 52 2.51 8.53 -1.09
C THR A 52 1.24 8.34 -1.93
N GLY A 53 0.36 7.40 -1.55
CA GLY A 53 -0.93 7.21 -2.20
C GLY A 53 -2.03 8.17 -1.74
N MET A 54 -1.76 9.03 -0.73
CA MET A 54 -2.67 10.11 -0.35
C MET A 54 -2.48 11.34 -1.24
N LYS A 55 -3.58 12.03 -1.58
CA LYS A 55 -3.55 13.26 -2.41
C LYS A 55 -2.64 14.37 -1.87
N CYS A 56 -2.45 14.43 -0.55
CA CYS A 56 -1.55 15.40 0.06
C CYS A 56 -0.06 15.12 -0.19
N TYR A 57 0.30 13.91 -0.62
CA TYR A 57 1.69 13.52 -0.93
C TYR A 57 1.94 13.32 -2.43
N SER A 58 0.91 13.37 -3.29
CA SER A 58 1.06 13.18 -4.74
C SER A 58 1.77 14.34 -5.45
N GLU A 59 1.84 15.52 -4.83
CA GLU A 59 2.46 16.73 -5.39
C GLU A 59 3.79 17.09 -4.70
N VAL A 60 4.34 16.20 -3.88
CA VAL A 60 5.60 16.45 -3.19
C VAL A 60 6.75 16.19 -4.17
N GLU A 61 7.40 17.26 -4.64
CA GLU A 61 8.67 17.17 -5.35
C GLU A 61 9.72 16.52 -4.45
N LEU A 62 10.10 15.29 -4.80
CA LEU A 62 11.23 14.61 -4.19
C LEU A 62 12.51 15.35 -4.64
N ARG A 63 13.08 16.15 -3.74
CA ARG A 63 14.44 16.65 -3.93
C ARG A 63 15.39 15.46 -3.83
N PRO A 64 16.16 15.13 -4.88
CA PRO A 64 17.22 14.15 -4.74
C PRO A 64 18.19 14.68 -3.67
N THR A 65 18.42 13.90 -2.63
CA THR A 65 19.52 14.16 -1.72
C THR A 65 20.80 13.98 -2.52
N GLU A 66 21.63 15.02 -2.58
CA GLU A 66 22.93 14.93 -3.24
C GLU A 66 23.72 13.80 -2.58
N ASP A 67 23.91 12.69 -3.31
CA ASP A 67 24.79 11.63 -2.89
C ASP A 67 26.21 12.21 -2.82
N HIS A 68 26.70 12.47 -1.61
CA HIS A 68 28.04 13.00 -1.35
C HIS A 68 29.19 12.03 -1.72
N SER A 69 28.94 11.00 -2.53
CA SER A 69 29.95 10.04 -2.97
C SER A 69 30.77 10.51 -4.18
N THR A 70 30.31 11.53 -4.93
CA THR A 70 31.00 12.00 -6.15
C THR A 70 32.11 13.02 -5.92
N THR A 71 32.17 13.70 -4.77
CA THR A 71 33.19 14.75 -4.52
C THR A 71 34.60 14.16 -4.36
N VAL A 72 34.71 12.97 -3.76
CA VAL A 72 36.01 12.31 -3.50
C VAL A 72 36.72 11.86 -4.79
N LEU A 73 35.98 11.46 -5.83
CA LEU A 73 36.58 11.04 -7.11
C LEU A 73 37.14 12.23 -7.90
N GLY A 74 36.53 13.41 -7.78
CA GLY A 74 36.98 14.63 -8.48
C GLY A 74 38.24 15.27 -7.88
N GLU A 75 38.45 15.15 -6.57
CA GLU A 75 39.67 15.65 -5.91
C GLU A 75 40.88 14.73 -6.15
N LEU A 76 40.68 13.41 -6.26
CA LEU A 76 41.75 12.44 -6.52
C LEU A 76 42.37 12.54 -7.93
N LEU A 77 41.63 13.04 -8.93
CA LEU A 77 42.12 13.16 -10.31
C LEU A 77 42.83 14.49 -10.61
N LYS A 78 42.76 15.50 -9.72
CA LYS A 78 43.49 16.77 -9.90
C LYS A 78 44.96 16.72 -9.43
N GLY A 79 45.39 15.59 -8.87
CA GLY A 79 46.74 15.39 -8.33
C GLY A 79 47.66 14.51 -9.17
N VAL A 80 47.29 14.17 -10.42
CA VAL A 80 48.15 13.47 -11.40
C VAL A 80 48.50 14.39 -12.54
#